data_AF-A0A1A8QAJ2-F1
#
_entry.id   AF-A0A1A8QAJ2-F1
#
_cell.length_a   1.000
_cell.length_b   1.000
_cell.length_c   1.000
_cell.angle_alpha   90.00
_cell.angle_beta   90.00
_cell.angle_gamma   90.00
#
_symmetry.space_group_name_H-M   'P 1'
#
loop_
_entity.id
_entity.type
_entity.pdbx_description
1 polymer ?
#
loop_
_entity_poly.entity_id
_entity_poly.type
_entity_poly.pdbx_seq_one_letter_code
_entity_poly.pdbx_strand_id
1 'polypeptide(L)'
;MPIISNTNHDFSAYSISSDDSSLDRFFTEIPETETLKGVYYQRAQRFRDPKASCMVDHTLQVLINVGGNRYTFPWSTLEQFPQSRLGRLRFCTTPEEIARLCDDYDETCREFFFDRNPTAFRVILNFLAAGKLRLLRELCAVSLHDELDYWGVDPGHMERCCRRRMITRVDEVVERERKEEEWRKKRMMLKKRPAQTEKGYRRLVSMLREVMENPHSGLAGKMFACLSIIMVLVTVISLCISTMPDLRDEENRGECSLKCHNMFVVESICVAWFTLEFLLRFVNAPSKLAFARGPLNIIDAIAILPYYVSLVLDVGDESQEDVVIGAGRGYLD
;
A
#
# COMPACT_ATOMS: atom_id res chain seq x y z
N MET A 1 8.18 0.37 -43.71
CA MET A 1 9.36 -0.25 -43.03
C MET A 1 10.60 0.26 -43.76
N PRO A 2 11.62 0.80 -43.09
CA PRO A 2 12.26 0.20 -41.92
C PRO A 2 12.40 1.09 -40.66
N ILE A 3 12.21 0.42 -39.52
CA ILE A 3 12.93 0.38 -38.24
C ILE A 3 13.45 1.70 -37.62
N ILE A 4 12.72 2.08 -36.55
CA ILE A 4 13.03 3.05 -35.49
C ILE A 4 13.96 2.38 -34.45
N SER A 5 15.02 3.06 -34.01
CA SER A 5 15.51 2.93 -32.63
C SER A 5 16.30 4.17 -32.23
N ASN A 6 15.61 5.11 -31.58
CA ASN A 6 16.19 6.32 -31.05
C ASN A 6 16.42 6.17 -29.54
N THR A 7 17.59 6.61 -29.11
CA THR A 7 17.90 7.27 -27.83
C THR A 7 17.71 6.52 -26.51
N ASN A 8 18.87 6.15 -25.96
CA ASN A 8 19.21 6.00 -24.54
C ASN A 8 18.44 6.96 -23.62
N HIS A 9 17.79 6.42 -22.58
CA HIS A 9 17.53 7.15 -21.35
C HIS A 9 18.07 6.36 -20.16
N ASP A 10 19.31 6.68 -19.81
CA ASP A 10 19.91 6.36 -18.51
C ASP A 10 19.20 7.16 -17.42
N PHE A 11 18.46 6.48 -16.55
CA PHE A 11 17.98 7.02 -15.28
C PHE A 11 19.03 6.80 -14.19
N SER A 12 20.13 7.55 -14.26
CA SER A 12 21.20 7.52 -13.27
C SER A 12 21.62 8.92 -12.84
N ALA A 13 20.66 9.78 -12.49
CA ALA A 13 20.99 11.10 -11.94
C ALA A 13 19.86 11.73 -11.12
N TYR A 14 19.45 11.10 -10.00
CA TYR A 14 18.81 11.83 -8.90
C TYR A 14 19.25 11.25 -7.55
N SER A 15 20.54 11.39 -7.27
CA SER A 15 21.09 11.40 -5.92
C SER A 15 21.67 12.79 -5.69
N ILE A 16 20.80 13.77 -5.43
CA ILE A 16 21.25 15.07 -4.91
C ILE A 16 21.51 14.85 -3.43
N SER A 17 22.80 14.85 -3.06
CA SER A 17 23.21 15.04 -1.68
C SER A 17 22.78 16.43 -1.26
N SER A 18 22.19 16.51 -0.07
CA SER A 18 22.19 17.74 0.71
C SER A 18 23.00 17.39 1.95
N ASP A 19 24.31 17.52 1.78
CA ASP A 19 25.29 17.49 2.83
C ASP A 19 25.06 18.70 3.74
N ASP A 20 24.36 18.48 4.85
CA ASP A 20 24.53 19.32 6.02
C ASP A 20 24.51 18.46 7.28
N SER A 21 25.66 17.87 7.58
CA SER A 21 25.90 17.38 8.92
C SER A 21 27.35 17.67 9.31
N SER A 22 27.56 18.90 9.78
CA SER A 22 28.74 19.33 10.54
C SER A 22 28.93 18.57 11.87
N LEU A 23 28.18 17.50 12.10
CA LEU A 23 28.23 16.64 13.30
C LEU A 23 29.12 15.39 13.15
N ASP A 24 29.55 15.03 11.93
CA ASP A 24 30.42 13.85 11.72
C ASP A 24 31.88 14.06 12.18
N ARG A 25 32.27 15.29 12.55
CA ARG A 25 33.60 15.57 13.10
C ARG A 25 33.77 15.25 14.59
N PHE A 26 32.71 14.84 15.29
CA PHE A 26 32.75 14.67 16.75
C PHE A 26 32.58 13.22 17.27
N PHE A 27 32.48 12.20 16.41
CA PHE A 27 32.36 10.82 16.88
C PHE A 27 33.43 9.88 16.33
N THR A 28 34.52 9.83 17.10
CA THR A 28 35.34 8.65 17.45
C THR A 28 35.70 7.70 16.32
N GLU A 29 36.99 7.68 15.97
CA GLU A 29 37.70 6.49 15.53
C GLU A 29 37.12 5.26 16.25
N ILE A 30 36.35 4.46 15.52
CA ILE A 30 35.91 3.16 15.99
C ILE A 30 37.20 2.34 16.08
N PRO A 31 37.55 1.73 17.22
CA PRO A 31 38.68 0.82 17.25
C PRO A 31 38.31 -0.34 16.33
N GLU A 32 38.82 -0.32 15.10
CA GLU A 32 38.84 -1.51 14.29
C GLU A 32 39.73 -2.49 15.05
N THR A 33 39.12 -3.50 15.69
CA THR A 33 39.89 -4.63 16.23
C THR A 33 40.73 -5.17 15.09
N GLU A 34 42.05 -4.95 15.18
CA GLU A 34 43.03 -5.46 14.23
C GLU A 34 42.88 -6.98 14.16
N THR A 35 42.45 -7.48 13.02
CA THR A 35 42.38 -8.92 12.81
C THR A 35 43.78 -9.41 12.48
N LEU A 36 44.45 -10.07 13.44
CA LEU A 36 45.69 -10.79 13.18
C LEU A 36 45.45 -11.84 12.09
N LYS A 37 46.14 -11.70 10.95
CA LYS A 37 46.04 -12.65 9.83
C LYS A 37 46.46 -14.04 10.30
N GLY A 38 45.65 -15.06 10.01
CA GLY A 38 45.94 -16.48 10.29
C GLY A 38 45.31 -17.05 11.57
N VAL A 39 45.13 -16.25 12.63
CA VAL A 39 44.54 -16.73 13.91
C VAL A 39 43.07 -17.16 13.73
N TYR A 40 42.32 -16.39 12.94
CA TYR A 40 40.90 -16.63 12.71
C TYR A 40 40.62 -17.71 11.66
N TYR A 41 41.59 -18.01 10.79
CA TYR A 41 41.48 -19.08 9.77
C TYR A 41 41.46 -20.49 10.40
N GLN A 42 41.99 -20.63 11.62
CA GLN A 42 42.00 -21.90 12.36
C GLN A 42 40.71 -22.14 13.17
N ARG A 43 39.85 -21.12 13.35
CA ARG A 43 38.72 -21.17 14.28
C ARG A 43 37.44 -21.76 13.70
N ALA A 44 37.28 -21.77 12.39
CA ALA A 44 36.19 -22.49 11.74
C ALA A 44 36.54 -22.76 10.28
N GLN A 45 36.42 -24.00 9.83
CA GLN A 45 36.73 -24.39 8.45
C GLN A 45 35.50 -25.00 7.78
N ARG A 46 35.21 -24.57 6.56
CA ARG A 46 34.18 -25.22 5.75
C ARG A 46 34.74 -26.50 5.15
N PHE A 47 34.10 -27.61 5.47
CA PHE A 47 34.47 -28.93 5.01
C PHE A 47 33.92 -29.17 3.60
N ARG A 48 34.78 -29.44 2.62
CA ARG A 48 34.38 -29.66 1.21
C ARG A 48 34.39 -31.13 0.78
N ASP A 49 35.11 -32.00 1.49
CA ASP A 49 35.26 -33.42 1.12
C ASP A 49 34.45 -34.33 2.08
N PRO A 50 33.46 -35.11 1.61
CA PRO A 50 32.70 -36.03 2.45
C PRO A 50 33.53 -37.12 3.14
N LYS A 51 34.64 -37.57 2.53
CA LYS A 51 35.41 -38.72 3.04
C LYS A 51 36.34 -38.39 4.21
N ALA A 52 36.64 -37.12 4.40
CA ALA A 52 37.52 -36.67 5.47
C ALA A 52 36.80 -36.50 6.82
N SER A 53 35.47 -36.70 6.89
CA SER A 53 34.68 -36.58 8.14
C SER A 53 35.18 -37.52 9.24
N CYS A 54 35.73 -38.69 8.84
CA CYS A 54 36.31 -39.70 9.73
C CYS A 54 37.69 -39.29 10.32
N MET A 55 38.28 -38.18 9.88
CA MET A 55 39.57 -37.68 10.37
C MET A 55 39.45 -36.53 11.38
N VAL A 56 38.24 -36.13 11.74
CA VAL A 56 38.04 -35.04 12.72
C VAL A 56 38.26 -35.58 14.12
N ASP A 57 39.21 -35.01 14.85
CA ASP A 57 39.35 -35.30 16.27
C ASP A 57 38.21 -34.62 17.05
N HIS A 58 37.17 -35.41 17.33
CA HIS A 58 35.97 -34.95 18.03
C HIS A 58 36.23 -34.50 19.48
N THR A 59 37.39 -34.82 20.05
CA THR A 59 37.78 -34.32 21.39
C THR A 59 38.18 -32.84 21.35
N LEU A 60 38.67 -32.38 20.20
CA LEU A 60 39.13 -31.01 19.98
C LEU A 60 38.15 -30.17 19.17
N GLN A 61 37.41 -30.79 18.24
CA GLN A 61 36.55 -30.11 17.28
C GLN A 61 35.16 -30.74 17.20
N VAL A 62 34.17 -29.93 16.80
CA VAL A 62 32.81 -30.37 16.50
C VAL A 62 32.55 -30.24 14.99
N LEU A 63 31.77 -31.18 14.46
CA LEU A 63 31.29 -31.16 13.09
C LEU A 63 29.82 -30.72 13.05
N ILE A 64 29.56 -29.64 12.34
CA ILE A 64 28.24 -29.01 12.24
C ILE A 64 27.86 -28.89 10.77
N ASN A 65 26.66 -29.35 10.42
CA ASN A 65 26.09 -29.25 9.10
C ASN A 65 24.86 -28.35 9.10
N VAL A 66 24.92 -27.27 8.34
CA VAL A 66 23.82 -26.31 8.21
C VAL A 66 23.36 -26.26 6.77
N GLY A 67 22.13 -26.73 6.52
CA GLY A 67 21.53 -26.75 5.18
C GLY A 67 22.38 -27.48 4.13
N GLY A 68 23.10 -28.54 4.54
CA GLY A 68 23.98 -29.33 3.70
C GLY A 68 25.44 -28.87 3.65
N ASN A 69 25.77 -27.70 4.23
CA ASN A 69 27.14 -27.24 4.34
C ASN A 69 27.77 -27.67 5.66
N ARG A 70 28.89 -28.40 5.57
CA ARG A 70 29.64 -28.90 6.72
C ARG A 70 30.71 -27.92 7.18
N TYR A 71 30.85 -27.78 8.49
CA TYR A 71 31.78 -26.89 9.16
C TYR A 71 32.43 -27.59 10.34
N THR A 72 33.73 -27.40 10.52
CA THR A 72 34.43 -27.83 11.74
C THR A 72 34.75 -26.62 12.61
N PHE A 73 34.48 -26.75 13.91
CA PHE A 73 34.79 -25.72 14.90
C PHE A 73 35.60 -26.33 16.05
N PRO A 74 36.70 -25.72 16.50
CA PRO A 74 37.27 -26.05 17.80
C PRO A 74 36.27 -25.79 18.91
N TRP A 75 36.19 -26.69 19.89
CA TRP A 75 35.33 -26.50 21.06
C TRP A 75 35.64 -25.19 21.80
N SER A 76 36.92 -24.82 21.85
CA SER A 76 37.40 -23.56 22.44
C SER A 76 36.84 -22.29 21.78
N THR A 77 36.42 -22.37 20.50
CA THR A 77 35.74 -21.25 19.83
C THR A 77 34.30 -21.12 20.32
N LEU A 78 33.59 -22.24 20.45
CA LEU A 78 32.18 -22.25 20.87
C LEU A 78 32.01 -21.95 22.35
N GLU A 79 33.00 -22.32 23.18
CA GLU A 79 33.07 -22.00 24.60
C GLU A 79 33.15 -20.49 24.89
N GLN A 80 33.61 -19.67 23.93
CA GLN A 80 33.57 -18.20 24.04
C GLN A 80 32.15 -17.64 23.96
N PHE A 81 31.20 -18.42 23.43
CA PHE A 81 29.81 -18.01 23.22
C PHE A 81 28.84 -19.04 23.84
N PRO A 82 28.87 -19.26 25.16
CA PRO A 82 28.15 -20.36 25.81
C PRO A 82 26.62 -20.22 25.74
N GLN A 83 26.11 -19.00 25.54
CA GLN A 83 24.68 -18.73 25.38
C GLN A 83 24.18 -19.00 23.96
N SER A 84 25.08 -19.08 22.98
CA SER A 84 24.71 -19.43 21.61
C SER A 84 24.25 -20.88 21.52
N ARG A 85 23.39 -21.19 20.56
CA ARG A 85 22.91 -22.55 20.31
C ARG A 85 24.07 -23.53 20.09
N LEU A 86 25.11 -23.11 19.37
CA LEU A 86 26.31 -23.92 19.13
C LEU A 86 27.18 -24.07 20.38
N GLY A 87 27.32 -23.02 21.19
CA GLY A 87 28.04 -23.10 22.47
C GLY A 87 27.41 -24.11 23.43
N ARG A 88 26.08 -24.20 23.43
CA ARG A 88 25.34 -25.15 24.27
C ARG A 88 25.59 -26.61 23.92
N LEU A 89 25.93 -26.93 22.66
CA LEU A 89 26.24 -28.31 22.23
C LEU A 89 27.35 -28.95 23.06
N ARG A 90 28.32 -28.15 23.53
CA ARG A 90 29.47 -28.61 24.32
C ARG A 90 29.06 -29.28 25.64
N PHE A 91 27.91 -28.88 26.19
CA PHE A 91 27.41 -29.31 27.49
C PHE A 91 26.30 -30.37 27.37
N CYS A 92 25.89 -30.73 26.15
CA CYS A 92 24.91 -31.79 25.95
C CYS A 92 25.53 -33.15 26.22
N THR A 93 24.87 -33.92 27.07
CA THR A 93 25.31 -35.28 27.44
C THR A 93 24.27 -36.35 27.09
N THR A 94 23.01 -35.94 26.97
CA THR A 94 21.89 -36.83 26.68
C THR A 94 21.36 -36.63 25.25
N PRO A 95 20.86 -37.69 24.59
CA PRO A 95 20.23 -37.57 23.27
C PRO A 95 19.06 -36.58 23.26
N GLU A 96 18.30 -36.48 24.35
CA GLU A 96 17.18 -35.55 24.49
C GLU A 96 17.62 -34.09 24.52
N GLU A 97 18.77 -33.78 25.10
CA GLU A 97 19.36 -32.43 25.06
C GLU A 97 19.82 -32.06 23.66
N ILE A 98 20.41 -33.02 22.95
CA ILE A 98 20.87 -32.85 21.56
C ILE A 98 19.68 -32.56 20.65
N ALA A 99 18.62 -33.36 20.73
CA ALA A 99 17.40 -33.20 19.92
C ALA A 99 16.64 -31.88 20.19
N ARG A 100 16.89 -31.20 21.32
CA ARG A 100 16.34 -29.86 21.58
C ARG A 100 17.10 -28.75 20.86
N LEU A 101 18.36 -29.00 20.50
CA LEU A 101 19.26 -28.00 19.92
C LEU A 101 19.41 -28.14 18.42
N CYS A 102 19.55 -29.35 17.90
CA CYS A 102 19.72 -29.64 16.47
C CYS A 102 18.53 -30.44 15.92
N ASP A 103 18.38 -30.42 14.60
CA ASP A 103 17.26 -31.10 13.92
C ASP A 103 17.56 -32.59 13.71
N ASP A 104 18.83 -32.96 13.58
CA ASP A 104 19.28 -34.36 13.52
C ASP A 104 20.72 -34.51 14.06
N TYR A 105 21.09 -35.71 14.50
CA TYR A 105 22.43 -36.04 14.99
C TYR A 105 22.89 -37.41 14.48
N ASP A 106 23.95 -37.42 13.69
CA ASP A 106 24.59 -38.65 13.25
C ASP A 106 25.60 -39.13 14.29
N GLU A 107 25.27 -40.19 15.03
CA GLU A 107 26.15 -40.78 16.04
C GLU A 107 27.44 -41.37 15.45
N THR A 108 27.40 -41.82 14.19
CA THR A 108 28.56 -42.47 13.54
C THR A 108 29.64 -41.46 13.17
N CYS A 109 29.23 -40.33 12.59
CA CYS A 109 30.13 -39.23 12.22
C CYS A 109 30.23 -38.15 13.30
N ARG A 110 29.46 -38.27 14.39
CA ARG A 110 29.26 -37.25 15.43
C ARG A 110 28.97 -35.87 14.83
N GLU A 111 28.09 -35.86 13.83
CA GLU A 111 27.70 -34.68 13.04
C GLU A 111 26.37 -34.12 13.54
N PHE A 112 26.35 -32.83 13.90
CA PHE A 112 25.12 -32.12 14.25
C PHE A 112 24.51 -31.47 13.01
N PHE A 113 23.26 -31.77 12.70
CA PHE A 113 22.56 -31.23 11.53
C PHE A 113 21.51 -30.18 11.90
N PHE A 114 21.48 -29.10 11.13
CA PHE A 114 20.55 -27.99 11.25
C PHE A 114 19.93 -27.68 9.88
N ASP A 115 18.61 -27.80 9.77
CA ASP A 115 17.84 -27.49 8.56
C ASP A 115 17.57 -25.97 8.45
N ARG A 116 18.66 -25.20 8.36
CA ARG A 116 18.66 -23.73 8.35
C ARG A 116 19.37 -23.16 7.13
N ASN A 117 19.19 -21.86 6.91
CA ASN A 117 19.73 -21.19 5.72
C ASN A 117 21.28 -21.10 5.77
N PRO A 118 22.01 -21.79 4.88
CA PRO A 118 23.47 -21.80 4.91
C PRO A 118 24.11 -20.44 4.61
N THR A 119 23.43 -19.60 3.82
CA THR A 119 23.92 -18.27 3.44
C THR A 119 23.83 -17.30 4.62
N ALA A 120 22.79 -17.40 5.44
CA ALA A 120 22.66 -16.65 6.69
C ALA A 120 23.63 -17.16 7.74
N PHE A 121 23.76 -18.48 7.88
CA PHE A 121 24.71 -19.09 8.80
C PHE A 121 26.16 -18.63 8.56
N ARG A 122 26.54 -18.32 7.31
CA ARG A 122 27.87 -17.75 7.01
C ARG A 122 28.16 -16.45 7.79
N VAL A 123 27.15 -15.64 8.10
CA VAL A 123 27.31 -14.43 8.91
C VAL A 123 27.58 -14.79 10.38
N ILE A 124 26.82 -15.75 10.92
CA ILE A 124 27.00 -16.28 12.28
C ILE A 124 28.39 -16.92 12.42
N LEU A 125 28.78 -17.74 11.45
CA LEU A 125 30.11 -18.34 11.34
C LEU A 125 31.21 -17.28 11.40
N ASN A 126 31.10 -16.20 10.61
CA ASN A 126 32.09 -15.12 10.60
C ASN A 126 32.18 -14.41 11.96
N PHE A 127 31.05 -14.27 12.66
CA PHE A 127 31.03 -13.71 14.01
C PHE A 127 31.72 -14.64 15.02
N LEU A 128 31.37 -15.93 15.05
CA LEU A 128 31.98 -16.90 15.97
C LEU A 128 33.48 -17.09 15.69
N ALA A 129 33.86 -17.11 14.42
CA ALA A 129 35.26 -17.24 14.03
C ALA A 129 36.03 -15.95 14.30
N ALA A 130 35.61 -14.82 13.73
CA ALA A 130 36.39 -13.58 13.64
C ALA A 130 35.94 -12.45 14.59
N GLY A 131 34.87 -12.65 15.37
CA GLY A 131 34.29 -11.64 16.26
C GLY A 131 33.53 -10.51 15.55
N LYS A 132 33.42 -10.54 14.21
CA LYS A 132 32.81 -9.46 13.41
C LYS A 132 31.42 -9.85 12.93
N LEU A 133 30.40 -9.22 13.50
CA LEU A 133 29.00 -9.40 13.09
C LEU A 133 28.55 -8.24 12.19
N ARG A 134 28.33 -8.51 10.90
CA ARG A 134 27.93 -7.51 9.90
C ARG A 134 26.79 -7.98 9.02
N LEU A 135 25.90 -7.06 8.66
CA LEU A 135 24.82 -7.30 7.73
C LEU A 135 25.37 -7.28 6.29
N LEU A 136 25.23 -8.40 5.57
CA LEU A 136 25.61 -8.49 4.16
C LEU A 136 24.49 -7.98 3.25
N ARG A 137 24.85 -7.34 2.14
CA ARG A 137 23.89 -6.72 1.20
C ARG A 137 22.91 -7.72 0.57
N GLU A 138 23.34 -8.95 0.38
CA GLU A 138 22.56 -10.02 -0.27
C GLU A 138 21.54 -10.68 0.66
N LEU A 139 21.58 -10.38 1.96
CA LEU A 139 20.65 -10.96 2.93
C LEU A 139 19.56 -9.97 3.33
N CYS A 140 18.34 -10.49 3.43
CA CYS A 140 17.24 -9.77 4.05
C CYS A 140 17.56 -9.55 5.53
N ALA A 141 17.45 -8.30 5.99
CA ALA A 141 17.77 -7.94 7.37
C ALA A 141 16.85 -8.64 8.38
N VAL A 142 15.56 -8.80 8.05
CA VAL A 142 14.58 -9.51 8.89
C VAL A 142 14.92 -10.99 8.97
N SER A 143 15.18 -11.63 7.83
CA SER A 143 15.58 -13.05 7.81
C SER A 143 16.88 -13.30 8.57
N LEU A 144 17.87 -12.41 8.48
CA LEU A 144 19.09 -12.54 9.27
C LEU A 144 18.83 -12.31 10.77
N HIS A 145 17.94 -11.39 11.13
CA HIS A 145 17.53 -11.19 12.51
C HIS A 145 16.93 -12.47 13.11
N ASP A 146 16.03 -13.14 12.38
CA ASP A 146 15.41 -14.40 12.82
C ASP A 146 16.45 -15.52 12.98
N GLU A 147 17.47 -15.55 12.12
CA GLU A 147 18.59 -16.47 12.25
C GLU A 147 19.44 -16.14 13.49
N LEU A 148 19.74 -14.86 13.75
CA LEU A 148 20.48 -14.46 14.95
C LEU A 148 19.76 -14.89 16.23
N ASP A 149 18.45 -14.72 16.28
CA ASP A 149 17.61 -15.18 17.39
C ASP A 149 17.67 -16.71 17.54
N TYR A 150 17.50 -17.45 16.42
CA TYR A 150 17.62 -18.91 16.41
C TYR A 150 18.98 -19.40 16.94
N TRP A 151 20.08 -18.79 16.49
CA TRP A 151 21.44 -19.15 16.88
C TRP A 151 21.85 -18.62 18.25
N GLY A 152 21.02 -17.80 18.90
CA GLY A 152 21.31 -17.19 20.21
C GLY A 152 22.45 -16.17 20.14
N VAL A 153 22.54 -15.41 19.06
CA VAL A 153 23.54 -14.36 18.86
C VAL A 153 22.86 -13.00 19.02
N ASP A 154 23.23 -12.25 20.06
CA ASP A 154 22.65 -10.93 20.30
C ASP A 154 23.04 -9.94 19.18
N PRO A 155 22.06 -9.32 18.48
CA PRO A 155 22.29 -8.24 17.52
C PRO A 155 23.04 -7.03 18.10
N GLY A 156 23.11 -6.90 19.43
CA GLY A 156 23.93 -5.94 20.15
C GLY A 156 25.40 -5.93 19.73
N HIS A 157 25.96 -7.09 19.34
CA HIS A 157 27.33 -7.25 18.86
C HIS A 157 27.56 -6.68 17.44
N MET A 158 26.52 -6.27 16.72
CA MET A 158 26.66 -5.63 15.41
C MET A 158 27.21 -4.21 15.52
N GLU A 159 27.97 -3.79 14.50
CA GLU A 159 28.32 -2.39 14.29
C GLU A 159 27.06 -1.52 14.19
N ARG A 160 27.13 -0.27 14.67
CA ARG A 160 25.97 0.65 14.79
C ARG A 160 25.19 0.82 13.48
N CYS A 161 25.89 0.91 12.34
CA CYS A 161 25.27 1.09 11.03
C CYS A 161 24.44 -0.14 10.60
N CYS A 162 24.98 -1.35 10.81
CA CYS A 162 24.32 -2.61 10.52
C CYS A 162 23.14 -2.84 11.46
N ARG A 163 23.34 -2.60 12.76
CA ARG A 163 22.32 -2.77 13.79
C ARG A 163 21.12 -1.87 13.55
N ARG A 164 21.36 -0.57 13.33
CA ARG A 164 20.28 0.39 13.04
C ARG A 164 19.48 -0.06 11.83
N ARG A 165 20.16 -0.38 10.72
CA ARG A 165 19.50 -0.84 9.50
C ARG A 165 18.66 -2.10 9.73
N MET A 166 19.14 -3.05 10.53
CA MET A 166 18.41 -4.27 10.83
C MET A 166 17.17 -3.99 11.66
N ILE A 167 17.32 -3.34 12.81
CA ILE A 167 16.21 -3.07 13.74
C ILE A 167 15.11 -2.25 13.06
N THR A 168 15.47 -1.21 12.28
CA THR A 168 14.48 -0.44 11.52
C THR A 168 13.64 -1.31 10.58
N ARG A 169 14.24 -2.29 9.89
CA ARG A 169 13.49 -3.17 8.98
C ARG A 169 12.61 -4.17 9.73
N VAL A 170 13.05 -4.63 10.89
CA VAL A 170 12.24 -5.52 11.76
C VAL A 170 11.03 -4.75 12.29
N ASP A 171 11.23 -3.55 12.84
CA ASP A 171 10.16 -2.69 13.36
C ASP A 171 9.13 -2.35 12.27
N GLU A 172 9.58 -2.06 11.04
CA GLU A 172 8.70 -1.81 9.89
C GLU A 172 7.78 -2.99 9.56
N VAL A 173 8.28 -4.23 9.65
CA VAL A 173 7.49 -5.44 9.41
C VAL A 173 6.48 -5.65 10.52
N VAL A 174 6.91 -5.52 11.78
CA VAL A 174 6.02 -5.65 12.96
C VAL A 174 4.87 -4.65 12.91
N GLU A 175 5.16 -3.39 12.56
CA GLU A 175 4.13 -2.35 12.44
C GLU A 175 3.18 -2.60 11.26
N ARG A 176 3.67 -3.18 10.16
CA ARG A 176 2.80 -3.57 9.03
C ARG A 176 1.85 -4.69 9.45
N GLU A 177 2.35 -5.73 10.10
CA GLU A 177 1.55 -6.85 10.57
C GLU A 177 0.47 -6.38 11.54
N ARG A 178 0.83 -5.53 12.50
CA ARG A 178 -0.12 -4.92 13.44
C ARG A 178 -1.25 -4.17 12.71
N LYS A 179 -0.91 -3.34 11.73
CA LYS A 179 -1.91 -2.62 10.93
C LYS A 179 -2.80 -3.59 10.16
N GLU A 180 -2.24 -4.62 9.53
CA GLU A 180 -3.00 -5.64 8.80
C GLU A 180 -3.98 -6.40 9.72
N GLU A 181 -3.58 -6.71 10.95
CA GLU A 181 -4.45 -7.31 11.95
C GLU A 181 -5.60 -6.38 12.36
N GLU A 182 -5.31 -5.09 12.57
CA GLU A 182 -6.33 -4.08 12.87
C GLU A 182 -7.33 -3.94 11.72
N TRP A 183 -6.86 -3.92 10.47
CA TRP A 183 -7.71 -3.93 9.28
C TRP A 183 -8.57 -5.20 9.20
N ARG A 184 -7.99 -6.37 9.51
CA ARG A 184 -8.71 -7.65 9.56
C ARG A 184 -9.81 -7.62 10.62
N LYS A 185 -9.52 -7.11 11.82
CA LYS A 185 -10.50 -6.94 12.92
C LYS A 185 -11.63 -5.98 12.52
N LYS A 186 -11.31 -4.83 11.91
CA LYS A 186 -12.32 -3.87 11.40
C LYS A 186 -13.24 -4.50 10.34
N ARG A 187 -12.69 -5.27 9.40
CA ARG A 187 -13.49 -6.01 8.39
C ARG A 187 -14.44 -7.02 9.03
N MET A 188 -13.98 -7.75 10.05
CA MET A 188 -14.83 -8.70 10.77
C MET A 188 -15.96 -8.00 11.54
N MET A 189 -15.70 -6.85 12.18
CA MET A 189 -16.74 -6.07 12.87
C MET A 189 -17.78 -5.52 11.90
N LEU A 190 -17.37 -5.01 10.74
CA LEU A 190 -18.30 -4.49 9.72
C LEU A 190 -19.24 -5.59 9.19
N LYS A 191 -18.75 -6.83 9.06
CA LYS A 191 -19.54 -7.99 8.59
C LYS A 191 -20.59 -8.46 9.62
N LYS A 192 -20.46 -8.09 10.90
CA LYS A 192 -21.37 -8.50 12.00
C LYS A 192 -22.58 -7.57 12.23
N ARG A 193 -22.71 -6.41 11.56
CA ARG A 193 -23.93 -5.55 11.66
C ARG A 193 -25.17 -6.25 11.05
N PRO A 194 -26.40 -6.02 11.55
CA PRO A 194 -27.56 -6.87 11.27
C PRO A 194 -27.97 -6.78 9.80
N ALA A 195 -27.95 -7.93 9.13
CA ALA A 195 -27.91 -8.07 7.68
C ALA A 195 -29.27 -8.41 7.04
N GLN A 196 -30.40 -7.97 7.59
CA GLN A 196 -31.72 -8.38 7.07
C GLN A 196 -32.45 -7.26 6.30
N THR A 197 -32.58 -6.07 6.87
CA THR A 197 -33.19 -4.90 6.19
C THR A 197 -32.22 -4.23 5.20
N GLU A 198 -30.91 -4.28 5.47
CA GLU A 198 -29.89 -3.67 4.60
C GLU A 198 -29.63 -4.44 3.30
N LYS A 199 -30.01 -5.73 3.18
CA LYS A 199 -29.70 -6.52 1.96
C LYS A 199 -30.41 -5.99 0.71
N GLY A 200 -31.65 -5.52 0.84
CA GLY A 200 -32.43 -4.98 -0.28
C GLY A 200 -31.87 -3.66 -0.79
N TYR A 201 -31.75 -2.67 0.11
CA TYR A 201 -31.16 -1.37 -0.21
C TYR A 201 -29.71 -1.48 -0.70
N ARG A 202 -28.88 -2.31 -0.06
CA ARG A 202 -27.49 -2.52 -0.47
C ARG A 202 -27.37 -3.22 -1.82
N ARG A 203 -28.30 -4.11 -2.19
CA ARG A 203 -28.36 -4.70 -3.55
C ARG A 203 -28.76 -3.67 -4.60
N LEU A 204 -29.78 -2.86 -4.31
CA LEU A 204 -30.23 -1.77 -5.18
C LEU A 204 -29.10 -0.77 -5.44
N VAL A 205 -28.44 -0.30 -4.38
CA VAL A 205 -27.28 0.60 -4.46
C VAL A 205 -26.11 -0.06 -5.19
N SER A 206 -25.85 -1.35 -4.96
CA SER A 206 -24.78 -2.08 -5.66
C SER A 206 -25.06 -2.20 -7.16
N MET A 207 -26.31 -2.46 -7.55
CA MET A 207 -26.72 -2.57 -8.95
C MET A 207 -26.66 -1.20 -9.64
N LEU A 208 -27.16 -0.14 -8.99
CA LEU A 208 -27.04 1.23 -9.50
C LEU A 208 -25.58 1.67 -9.63
N ARG A 209 -24.73 1.31 -8.67
CA ARG A 209 -23.29 1.57 -8.74
C ARG A 209 -22.64 0.87 -9.92
N GLU A 210 -23.00 -0.40 -10.17
CA GLU A 210 -22.45 -1.17 -11.28
C GLU A 210 -22.89 -0.65 -12.66
N VAL A 211 -24.12 -0.15 -12.78
CA VAL A 211 -24.63 0.49 -14.00
C VAL A 211 -23.92 1.83 -14.26
N MET A 212 -23.59 2.58 -13.22
CA MET A 212 -23.03 3.93 -13.32
C MET A 212 -21.50 3.95 -13.42
N GLU A 213 -20.79 3.09 -12.71
CA GLU A 213 -19.30 3.05 -12.70
C GLU A 213 -18.74 2.25 -13.88
N ASN A 214 -19.48 1.26 -14.38
CA ASN A 214 -19.03 0.39 -15.47
C ASN A 214 -19.95 0.51 -16.70
N PRO A 215 -19.66 1.41 -17.65
CA PRO A 215 -20.45 1.54 -18.89
C PRO A 215 -20.41 0.26 -19.77
N HIS A 216 -19.52 -0.68 -19.47
CA HIS A 216 -19.37 -1.95 -20.18
C HIS A 216 -19.97 -3.18 -19.47
N SER A 217 -20.47 -3.06 -18.23
CA SER A 217 -20.89 -4.21 -17.40
C SER A 217 -22.19 -4.89 -17.87
N GLY A 218 -22.99 -4.25 -18.74
CA GLY A 218 -24.24 -4.83 -19.25
C GLY A 218 -25.01 -3.93 -20.21
N LEU A 219 -26.18 -4.39 -20.66
CA LEU A 219 -27.07 -3.64 -21.57
C LEU A 219 -27.53 -2.31 -20.93
N ALA A 220 -27.88 -2.33 -19.64
CA ALA A 220 -28.36 -1.15 -18.92
C ALA A 220 -27.28 -0.05 -18.78
N GLY A 221 -26.03 -0.42 -18.46
CA GLY A 221 -24.91 0.53 -18.38
C GLY A 221 -24.59 1.16 -19.74
N LYS A 222 -24.65 0.38 -20.83
CA LYS A 222 -24.49 0.88 -22.20
C LYS A 222 -25.61 1.86 -22.59
N MET A 223 -26.86 1.54 -22.26
CA MET A 223 -28.00 2.43 -22.50
C MET A 223 -27.88 3.73 -21.72
N PHE A 224 -27.53 3.66 -20.43
CA PHE A 224 -27.36 4.83 -19.58
C PHE A 224 -26.25 5.74 -20.11
N ALA A 225 -25.06 5.20 -20.41
CA ALA A 225 -23.95 5.97 -20.96
C ALA A 225 -24.27 6.61 -22.32
N CYS A 226 -24.97 5.89 -23.20
CA CYS A 226 -25.42 6.42 -24.49
C CYS A 226 -26.41 7.58 -24.31
N LEU A 227 -27.39 7.40 -23.41
CA LEU A 227 -28.38 8.43 -23.10
C LEU A 227 -27.72 9.67 -22.49
N SER A 228 -26.76 9.52 -21.57
CA SER A 228 -25.98 10.63 -21.02
C SER A 228 -25.27 11.44 -22.09
N ILE A 229 -24.64 10.79 -23.08
CA ILE A 229 -23.95 11.48 -24.19
C ILE A 229 -24.96 12.23 -25.06
N ILE A 230 -26.10 11.62 -25.38
CA ILE A 230 -27.16 12.27 -26.16
C ILE A 230 -27.68 13.52 -25.44
N MET A 231 -27.94 13.43 -24.12
CA MET A 231 -28.43 14.57 -23.34
C MET A 231 -27.42 15.72 -23.30
N VAL A 232 -26.12 15.42 -23.19
CA VAL A 232 -25.06 16.45 -23.31
C VAL A 232 -25.10 17.12 -24.69
N LEU A 233 -25.25 16.37 -25.77
CA LEU A 233 -25.36 16.95 -27.12
C LEU A 233 -26.60 17.83 -27.26
N VAL A 234 -27.75 17.38 -26.75
CA VAL A 234 -28.99 18.16 -26.75
C VAL A 234 -28.81 19.46 -25.97
N THR A 235 -28.14 19.44 -24.81
CA THR A 235 -27.88 20.66 -24.03
C THR A 235 -26.99 21.67 -24.74
N VAL A 236 -25.95 21.19 -25.44
CA VAL A 236 -25.04 22.08 -26.18
C VAL A 236 -25.78 22.70 -27.36
N ILE A 237 -26.57 21.90 -28.10
CA ILE A 237 -27.37 22.40 -29.22
C ILE A 237 -28.43 23.40 -28.73
N SER A 238 -29.12 23.09 -27.63
CA SER A 238 -30.12 23.98 -27.02
C SER A 238 -29.47 25.32 -26.64
N LEU A 239 -28.32 25.30 -25.96
CA LEU A 239 -27.59 26.52 -25.60
C LEU A 239 -27.19 27.34 -26.83
N CYS A 240 -26.71 26.69 -27.90
CA CYS A 240 -26.39 27.37 -29.16
C CYS A 240 -27.62 28.05 -29.77
N ILE A 241 -28.79 27.39 -29.71
CA ILE A 241 -30.05 27.97 -30.21
C ILE A 241 -30.49 29.15 -29.33
N SER A 242 -30.38 29.04 -28.00
CA SER A 242 -30.69 30.14 -27.06
C SER A 242 -29.86 31.39 -27.32
N THR A 243 -28.64 31.23 -27.85
CA THR A 243 -27.77 32.36 -28.17
C THR A 243 -28.09 33.05 -29.50
N MET A 244 -28.99 32.50 -30.34
CA MET A 244 -29.33 33.11 -31.63
C MET A 244 -30.10 34.42 -31.46
N PRO A 245 -29.74 35.49 -32.21
CA PRO A 245 -30.34 36.81 -32.06
C PRO A 245 -31.85 36.84 -32.36
N ASP A 246 -32.31 36.04 -33.33
CA ASP A 246 -33.74 35.93 -33.67
C ASP A 246 -34.61 35.49 -32.49
N LEU A 247 -34.12 34.59 -31.63
CA LEU A 247 -34.86 34.14 -30.44
C LEU A 247 -34.83 35.18 -29.31
N ARG A 248 -33.70 35.87 -29.15
CA ARG A 248 -33.52 36.93 -28.13
C ARG A 248 -34.36 38.16 -28.44
N ASP A 249 -34.55 38.46 -29.73
CA ASP A 249 -35.39 39.57 -30.18
C ASP A 249 -36.90 39.26 -30.03
N GLU A 250 -37.32 38.00 -30.15
CA GLU A 250 -38.68 37.53 -29.83
C GLU A 250 -38.97 37.60 -28.31
N GLU A 251 -38.02 37.17 -27.46
CA GLU A 251 -38.11 37.24 -26.00
C GLU A 251 -38.25 38.68 -25.48
N ASN A 252 -37.43 39.60 -25.98
CA ASN A 252 -37.45 41.02 -25.60
C ASN A 252 -38.73 41.76 -26.03
N ARG A 253 -39.48 41.22 -26.99
CA ARG A 253 -40.74 41.79 -27.48
C ARG A 253 -41.97 41.32 -26.69
N GLY A 254 -41.80 40.40 -25.74
CA GLY A 254 -42.90 39.88 -24.91
C GLY A 254 -43.85 38.93 -25.64
N GLU A 255 -43.54 38.53 -26.87
CA GLU A 255 -44.31 37.57 -27.65
C GLU A 255 -43.69 36.18 -27.47
N CYS A 256 -43.89 35.51 -26.33
CA CYS A 256 -43.40 34.12 -26.17
C CYS A 256 -44.17 33.19 -27.11
N SER A 257 -43.59 32.97 -28.29
CA SER A 257 -44.04 32.00 -29.28
C SER A 257 -43.95 30.57 -28.74
N LEU A 258 -44.65 29.63 -29.39
CA LEU A 258 -44.55 28.18 -29.14
C LEU A 258 -43.09 27.68 -29.06
N LYS A 259 -42.16 28.35 -29.75
CA LYS A 259 -40.72 28.06 -29.73
C LYS A 259 -40.07 28.31 -28.36
N CYS A 260 -40.44 29.39 -27.67
CA CYS A 260 -39.95 29.74 -26.32
C CYS A 260 -40.38 28.64 -25.31
N HIS A 261 -41.65 28.25 -25.34
CA HIS A 261 -42.17 27.18 -24.50
C HIS A 261 -41.47 25.84 -24.77
N ASN A 262 -41.31 25.46 -26.05
CA ASN A 262 -40.63 24.21 -26.40
C ASN A 262 -39.15 24.21 -25.95
N MET A 263 -38.46 25.34 -26.03
CA MET A 263 -37.08 25.45 -25.58
C MET A 263 -36.97 25.34 -24.06
N PHE A 264 -37.85 26.00 -23.32
CA PHE A 264 -37.93 25.87 -21.86
C PHE A 264 -38.21 24.41 -21.44
N VAL A 265 -39.11 23.71 -22.13
CA VAL A 265 -39.39 22.29 -21.87
C VAL A 265 -38.14 21.42 -22.11
N VAL A 266 -37.42 21.65 -23.21
CA VAL A 266 -36.17 20.91 -23.51
C VAL A 266 -35.12 21.17 -22.43
N GLU A 267 -34.90 22.42 -22.04
CA GLU A 267 -33.96 22.81 -20.98
C GLU A 267 -34.34 22.15 -19.65
N SER A 268 -35.62 22.17 -19.29
CA SER A 268 -36.16 21.56 -18.07
C SER A 268 -35.90 20.04 -18.03
N ILE A 269 -36.13 19.33 -19.14
CA ILE A 269 -35.86 17.88 -19.25
C ILE A 269 -34.35 17.60 -19.11
N CYS A 270 -33.51 18.43 -19.72
CA CYS A 270 -32.07 18.27 -19.66
C CYS A 270 -31.51 18.49 -18.25
N VAL A 271 -31.96 19.54 -17.56
CA VAL A 271 -31.59 19.79 -16.16
C VAL A 271 -32.12 18.69 -15.24
N ALA A 272 -33.34 18.21 -15.45
CA ALA A 272 -33.89 17.07 -14.72
C ALA A 272 -33.05 15.79 -14.90
N TRP A 273 -32.49 15.57 -16.10
CA TRP A 273 -31.59 14.44 -16.34
C TRP A 273 -30.25 14.61 -15.62
N PHE A 274 -29.59 15.77 -15.73
CA PHE A 274 -28.32 16.00 -15.05
C PHE A 274 -28.44 15.99 -13.52
N THR A 275 -29.56 16.48 -12.99
CA THR A 275 -29.85 16.38 -11.55
C THR A 275 -30.04 14.94 -11.10
N LEU A 276 -30.72 14.11 -11.89
CA LEU A 276 -30.81 12.67 -11.64
C LEU A 276 -29.42 12.02 -11.62
N GLU A 277 -28.56 12.30 -12.62
CA GLU A 277 -27.20 11.77 -12.64
C GLU A 277 -26.40 12.22 -11.42
N PHE A 278 -26.44 13.51 -11.10
CA PHE A 278 -25.74 14.08 -9.95
C PHE A 278 -26.22 13.45 -8.63
N LEU A 279 -27.53 13.26 -8.45
CA LEU A 279 -28.10 12.62 -7.26
C LEU A 279 -27.72 11.15 -7.16
N LEU A 280 -27.74 10.40 -8.27
CA LEU A 280 -27.30 9.00 -8.29
C LEU A 280 -25.81 8.89 -7.91
N ARG A 281 -24.97 9.76 -8.45
CA ARG A 281 -23.54 9.86 -8.08
C ARG A 281 -23.37 10.22 -6.60
N PHE A 282 -24.14 11.20 -6.11
CA PHE A 282 -24.10 11.63 -4.72
C PHE A 282 -24.52 10.51 -3.75
N VAL A 283 -25.61 9.79 -4.03
CA VAL A 283 -26.10 8.68 -3.19
C VAL A 283 -25.09 7.54 -3.16
N ASN A 284 -24.47 7.22 -4.30
CA ASN A 284 -23.50 6.14 -4.42
C ASN A 284 -22.12 6.47 -3.83
N ALA A 285 -21.79 7.74 -3.61
CA ALA A 285 -20.50 8.16 -3.08
C ALA A 285 -20.27 7.68 -1.63
N PRO A 286 -19.09 7.09 -1.32
CA PRO A 286 -18.76 6.58 0.02
C PRO A 286 -18.58 7.70 1.06
N SER A 287 -18.11 8.86 0.64
CA SER A 287 -17.94 10.06 1.49
C SER A 287 -18.48 11.29 0.78
N LYS A 288 -19.56 11.86 1.31
CA LYS A 288 -20.28 13.00 0.69
C LYS A 288 -19.41 14.25 0.59
N LEU A 289 -18.55 14.48 1.58
CA LEU A 289 -17.60 15.61 1.58
C LEU A 289 -16.47 15.45 0.54
N ALA A 290 -16.00 14.22 0.29
CA ALA A 290 -15.03 14.00 -0.77
C ALA A 290 -15.67 14.13 -2.16
N PHE A 291 -16.93 13.68 -2.28
CA PHE A 291 -17.73 13.87 -3.48
C PHE A 291 -17.91 15.36 -3.82
N ALA A 292 -18.35 16.17 -2.86
CA ALA A 292 -18.56 17.61 -3.06
C ALA A 292 -17.27 18.38 -3.42
N ARG A 293 -16.10 17.86 -3.04
CA ARG A 293 -14.78 18.44 -3.40
C ARG A 293 -14.19 17.87 -4.69
N GLY A 294 -14.85 16.89 -5.31
CA GLY A 294 -14.40 16.30 -6.56
C GLY A 294 -14.60 17.27 -7.73
N PRO A 295 -13.58 17.55 -8.55
CA PRO A 295 -13.65 18.58 -9.60
C PRO A 295 -14.75 18.30 -10.64
N LEU A 296 -14.97 17.03 -11.00
CA LEU A 296 -16.02 16.64 -11.94
C LEU A 296 -17.43 16.88 -11.37
N ASN A 297 -17.63 16.62 -10.07
CA ASN A 297 -18.94 16.82 -9.43
C ASN A 297 -19.25 18.31 -9.24
N ILE A 298 -18.22 19.15 -9.08
CA ILE A 298 -18.38 20.61 -9.03
C ILE A 298 -18.84 21.14 -10.39
N ILE A 299 -18.27 20.63 -11.49
CA ILE A 299 -18.69 20.99 -12.85
C ILE A 299 -20.16 20.60 -13.08
N ASP A 300 -20.54 19.38 -12.71
CA ASP A 300 -21.94 18.92 -12.82
C ASP A 300 -22.90 19.81 -12.02
N ALA A 301 -22.51 20.23 -10.81
CA ALA A 301 -23.33 21.11 -9.97
C ALA A 301 -23.46 22.52 -10.55
N ILE A 302 -22.38 23.09 -11.08
CA ILE A 302 -22.40 24.41 -11.73
C ILE A 302 -23.25 24.37 -13.01
N ALA A 303 -23.26 23.25 -13.74
CA ALA A 303 -24.01 23.13 -14.99
C ALA A 303 -25.53 23.22 -14.81
N ILE A 304 -26.07 22.76 -13.68
CA ILE A 304 -27.52 22.78 -13.39
C ILE A 304 -27.96 24.00 -12.55
N LEU A 305 -27.03 24.65 -11.86
CA LEU A 305 -27.32 25.71 -10.90
C LEU A 305 -28.06 26.92 -11.50
N PRO A 306 -27.69 27.47 -12.68
CA PRO A 306 -28.33 28.66 -13.23
C PRO A 306 -29.84 28.51 -13.41
N TYR A 307 -30.28 27.36 -13.93
CA TYR A 307 -31.70 27.06 -14.14
C TYR A 307 -32.51 27.10 -12.83
N TYR A 308 -31.98 26.48 -11.76
CA TYR A 308 -32.63 26.52 -10.45
C TYR A 308 -32.65 27.90 -9.82
N VAL A 309 -31.62 28.71 -10.06
CA VAL A 309 -31.58 30.10 -9.60
C VAL A 309 -32.66 30.92 -10.32
N SER A 310 -32.78 30.79 -11.65
CA SER A 310 -33.84 31.46 -12.42
C SER A 310 -35.24 31.06 -11.93
N LEU A 311 -35.49 29.76 -11.74
CA LEU A 311 -36.77 29.26 -11.24
C LEU A 311 -37.14 29.84 -9.85
N VAL A 312 -36.17 29.99 -8.95
CA VAL A 312 -36.40 30.58 -7.62
C VAL A 312 -36.68 32.08 -7.71
N LEU A 313 -36.04 32.79 -8.65
CA LEU A 313 -36.29 34.21 -8.87
C LEU A 313 -37.67 34.46 -9.49
N ASP A 314 -38.08 33.65 -10.47
CA ASP A 314 -39.40 33.76 -11.11
C ASP A 314 -40.54 33.52 -10.12
N VAL A 315 -40.42 32.51 -9.25
CA VAL A 315 -41.39 32.24 -8.17
C VAL A 315 -41.40 33.39 -7.13
N GLY A 316 -40.26 34.05 -6.93
CA GLY A 316 -40.14 35.22 -6.07
C GLY A 316 -40.93 36.42 -6.59
N ASP A 317 -40.90 36.67 -7.91
CA ASP A 317 -41.62 37.76 -8.56
C ASP A 317 -43.14 37.50 -8.62
N GLU A 318 -43.59 36.27 -8.94
CA GLU A 318 -45.02 35.92 -8.90
C GLU A 318 -45.61 36.13 -7.49
N SER A 319 -44.85 35.79 -6.44
CA SER A 319 -45.28 36.01 -5.05
C SER A 319 -45.38 37.49 -4.66
N GLN A 320 -44.66 38.40 -5.33
CA GLN A 320 -44.79 39.85 -5.14
C GLN A 320 -45.96 40.42 -5.94
N GLU A 321 -46.18 39.98 -7.18
CA GLU A 321 -47.31 40.43 -8.00
C GLU A 321 -48.65 39.98 -7.42
N ASP A 322 -48.77 38.74 -6.92
CA ASP A 322 -49.99 38.25 -6.25
C ASP A 322 -50.29 39.01 -4.94
N VAL A 323 -49.25 39.45 -4.22
CA VAL A 323 -49.42 40.29 -3.01
C VAL A 323 -49.87 41.71 -3.39
N VAL A 324 -49.37 42.27 -4.50
CA VAL A 324 -49.77 43.58 -5.01
C VAL A 324 -51.19 43.56 -5.57
N ILE A 325 -51.60 42.50 -6.29
CA ILE A 325 -52.97 42.35 -6.81
C ILE A 325 -53.96 42.00 -5.68
N GLY A 326 -53.54 41.24 -4.66
CA GLY A 326 -54.32 40.95 -3.46
C GLY A 326 -54.58 42.19 -2.58
N ALA A 327 -53.65 43.16 -2.58
CA ALA A 327 -53.82 44.43 -1.88
C ALA A 327 -54.70 45.46 -2.64
N GLY A 328 -54.93 45.26 -3.94
CA GLY A 328 -55.68 46.20 -4.81
C GLY A 328 -57.20 45.96 -4.89
N ARG A 329 -57.77 44.99 -4.16
CA ARG A 329 -59.19 44.60 -4.30
C ARG A 329 -60.10 44.91 -3.09
N GLY A 330 -59.65 45.74 -2.16
CA GLY A 330 -60.50 46.29 -1.10
C GLY A 330 -60.57 47.81 -1.23
N TYR A 331 -61.78 48.36 -1.12
CA TYR A 331 -62.13 49.79 -1.21
C TYR A 331 -62.38 50.35 -2.61
N LEU A 332 -63.50 49.97 -3.21
CA LEU A 332 -64.49 50.92 -3.75
C LEU A 332 -65.86 50.24 -3.72
N ASP A 333 -66.57 50.42 -2.61
CA ASP A 333 -68.03 50.48 -2.52
C ASP A 333 -68.38 51.93 -2.13
#